data_AF-A0A933M494-F1
#
_entry.id   AF-A0A933M494-F1
#
_cell.length_a   1.000
_cell.length_b   1.000
_cell.length_c   1.000
_cell.angle_alpha   90.00
_cell.angle_beta   90.00
_cell.angle_gamma   90.00
#
_symmetry.space_group_name_H-M   'P 1'
#
loop_
_entity.id
_entity.type
_entity.pdbx_description
1 polymer ?
#
loop_
_entity_poly.entity_id
_entity_poly.type
_entity_poly.pdbx_seq_one_letter_code
_entity_poly.pdbx_strand_id
1 'polypeptide(L)'
;MSGFLKSIGVDLAPGAGESDDTLLDELAAEYCALFVQPGSAQPYESVYLEGRHLAPAADKVEITYQKSGFEYRKSYPNIFPDHAGIELAFIASLLDARIKNIKEGVLTDEDGYEMERMSFISAHPAKWMRDYFLKVSAQAKLKFYSAILDFAAGFIESEVEEAAANATRCETKQ
;
A
#
# COMPACT_ATOMS: atom_id res chain seq x y z
N MET A 1 -13.36 -14.36 -14.97
CA MET A 1 -12.38 -13.29 -14.60
C MET A 1 -10.99 -13.47 -15.26
N SER A 2 -10.66 -14.70 -15.66
CA SER A 2 -9.42 -15.11 -16.34
C SER A 2 -8.97 -14.27 -17.55
N GLY A 3 -9.90 -13.80 -18.39
CA GLY A 3 -9.56 -13.05 -19.61
C GLY A 3 -8.88 -11.68 -19.36
N PHE A 4 -9.30 -10.96 -18.32
CA PHE A 4 -8.70 -9.66 -17.97
C PHE A 4 -7.26 -9.83 -17.46
N LEU A 5 -7.03 -10.77 -16.56
CA LEU A 5 -5.71 -11.01 -15.98
C LEU A 5 -4.69 -11.45 -17.03
N LYS A 6 -5.11 -12.32 -17.97
CA LYS A 6 -4.29 -12.69 -19.11
C LYS A 6 -3.98 -11.51 -20.02
N SER A 7 -4.92 -10.57 -20.21
CA SER A 7 -4.73 -9.38 -21.04
C SER A 7 -3.70 -8.38 -20.47
N ILE A 8 -3.46 -8.41 -19.16
CA ILE A 8 -2.45 -7.58 -18.48
C ILE A 8 -1.15 -8.37 -18.18
N GLY A 9 -0.95 -9.52 -18.83
CA GLY A 9 0.29 -10.31 -18.70
C GLY A 9 0.38 -11.20 -17.46
N VAL A 10 -0.70 -11.30 -16.68
CA VAL A 10 -0.77 -12.20 -15.52
C VAL A 10 -1.26 -13.57 -15.99
N ASP A 11 -0.31 -14.46 -16.24
CA ASP A 11 -0.58 -15.86 -16.57
C ASP A 11 -0.64 -16.68 -15.28
N LEU A 12 -1.85 -16.93 -14.79
CA LEU A 12 -2.15 -17.75 -13.61
C LEU A 12 -1.84 -19.24 -13.85
N ALA A 13 -0.57 -19.58 -14.15
CA ALA A 13 -0.05 -20.94 -14.33
C ALA A 13 -0.78 -21.85 -15.36
N PRO A 14 -0.14 -22.90 -15.88
CA PRO A 14 -0.75 -23.78 -16.88
C PRO A 14 -1.77 -24.73 -16.21
N GLY A 15 -3.01 -24.25 -16.10
CA GLY A 15 -4.17 -25.02 -15.64
C GLY A 15 -5.51 -24.41 -16.10
N ALA A 16 -5.47 -23.47 -17.06
CA ALA A 16 -6.59 -22.66 -17.55
C ALA A 16 -7.63 -23.45 -18.38
N GLY A 17 -8.09 -24.58 -17.84
CA GLY A 17 -9.33 -25.28 -18.17
C GLY A 17 -10.26 -25.44 -16.97
N GLU A 18 -9.91 -24.91 -15.79
CA GLU A 18 -10.71 -25.01 -14.57
C GLU A 18 -11.70 -23.84 -14.44
N SER A 19 -12.84 -24.10 -13.79
CA SER A 19 -13.91 -23.12 -13.58
C SER A 19 -13.42 -21.91 -12.78
N ASP A 20 -14.07 -20.74 -12.96
CA ASP A 20 -13.77 -19.52 -12.20
C ASP A 20 -13.77 -19.79 -10.66
N ASP A 21 -14.53 -20.79 -10.17
CA ASP A 21 -14.57 -21.22 -8.78
C ASP A 21 -13.25 -21.84 -8.28
N THR A 22 -12.59 -22.69 -9.08
CA THR A 22 -11.33 -23.33 -8.66
C THR A 22 -10.21 -22.29 -8.53
N LEU A 23 -10.16 -21.34 -9.45
CA LEU A 23 -9.22 -20.23 -9.39
C LEU A 23 -9.45 -19.36 -8.13
N LEU A 24 -10.71 -19.09 -7.79
CA LEU A 24 -11.03 -18.34 -6.58
C LEU A 24 -10.57 -19.09 -5.31
N ASP A 25 -10.75 -20.41 -5.27
CA ASP A 25 -10.28 -21.24 -4.16
C ASP A 25 -8.75 -21.22 -4.03
N GLU A 26 -8.01 -21.30 -5.15
CA GLU A 26 -6.55 -21.18 -5.15
C GLU A 26 -6.07 -19.80 -4.64
N LEU A 27 -6.69 -18.73 -5.12
CA LEU A 27 -6.40 -17.37 -4.67
C LEU A 27 -6.69 -17.20 -3.17
N ALA A 28 -7.84 -17.69 -2.70
CA ALA A 28 -8.21 -17.63 -1.29
C ALA A 28 -7.26 -18.43 -0.40
N ALA A 29 -6.83 -19.62 -0.85
CA ALA A 29 -5.89 -20.45 -0.13
C ALA A 29 -4.53 -19.76 0.02
N GLU A 30 -4.01 -19.16 -1.05
CA GLU A 30 -2.74 -18.43 -0.99
C GLU A 30 -2.86 -17.12 -0.18
N TYR A 31 -3.96 -16.38 -0.32
CA TYR A 31 -4.22 -15.21 0.53
C TYR A 31 -4.14 -15.56 2.02
N CYS A 32 -4.80 -16.66 2.41
CA CYS A 32 -4.77 -17.14 3.79
C CYS A 32 -3.34 -17.49 4.22
N ALA A 33 -2.56 -18.15 3.36
CA ALA A 33 -1.19 -18.54 3.65
C ALA A 33 -0.25 -17.32 3.81
N LEU A 34 -0.42 -16.29 2.99
CA LEU A 34 0.45 -15.10 2.95
C LEU A 34 0.09 -14.05 4.01
N PHE A 35 -1.19 -13.88 4.35
CA PHE A 35 -1.64 -12.74 5.14
C PHE A 35 -2.43 -13.08 6.42
N VAL A 36 -3.03 -14.28 6.51
CA VAL A 36 -3.99 -14.59 7.59
C VAL A 36 -3.45 -15.59 8.61
N GLN A 37 -2.81 -16.66 8.17
CA GLN A 37 -2.43 -17.74 9.07
C GLN A 37 -1.38 -17.31 10.12
N PRO A 38 -1.36 -17.93 11.30
CA PRO A 38 -0.28 -17.74 12.26
C PRO A 38 1.10 -18.02 11.63
N GLY A 39 2.06 -17.12 11.84
CA GLY A 39 3.39 -17.24 11.27
C GLY A 39 3.54 -16.64 9.87
N SER A 40 2.46 -16.14 9.26
CA SER A 40 2.56 -15.29 8.06
C SER A 40 3.25 -13.96 8.39
N ALA A 41 3.81 -13.32 7.36
CA ALA A 41 4.38 -11.99 7.50
C ALA A 41 3.24 -10.98 7.74
N GLN A 42 3.14 -10.50 8.97
CA GLN A 42 2.07 -9.59 9.38
C GLN A 42 2.19 -8.22 8.68
N PRO A 43 1.13 -7.73 8.00
CA PRO A 43 1.14 -6.49 7.22
C PRO A 43 0.98 -5.23 8.10
N TYR A 44 1.79 -5.07 9.14
CA TYR A 44 1.70 -3.93 10.07
C TYR A 44 3.06 -3.26 10.28
N GLU A 45 3.12 -1.92 10.18
CA GLU A 45 4.35 -1.15 10.43
C GLU A 45 4.91 -1.47 11.82
N SER A 46 4.06 -1.47 12.84
CA SER A 46 4.47 -1.71 14.23
C SER A 46 5.04 -3.12 14.46
N VAL A 47 4.54 -4.11 13.73
CA VAL A 47 5.10 -5.47 13.80
C VAL A 47 6.44 -5.54 13.07
N TYR A 48 6.56 -4.88 11.93
CA TYR A 48 7.78 -4.90 11.14
C TYR A 48 8.93 -4.15 11.82
N LEU A 49 8.68 -2.93 12.31
CA LEU A 49 9.70 -2.06 12.89
C LEU A 49 9.90 -2.28 14.39
N GLU A 50 8.84 -2.57 15.15
CA GLU A 50 8.90 -2.70 16.60
C GLU A 50 8.59 -4.11 17.13
N GLY A 51 8.25 -5.06 16.26
CA GLY A 51 8.05 -6.48 16.63
C GLY A 51 6.74 -6.77 17.35
N ARG A 52 5.82 -5.80 17.49
CA ARG A 52 4.50 -6.00 18.13
C ARG A 52 3.46 -5.03 17.60
N HIS A 53 2.20 -5.47 17.57
CA HIS A 53 1.08 -4.58 17.25
C HIS A 53 0.94 -3.44 18.26
N LEU A 54 0.30 -2.34 17.82
CA LEU A 54 -0.02 -1.17 18.65
C LEU A 54 1.24 -0.63 19.36
N ALA A 55 2.35 -0.60 18.61
CA ALA A 55 3.56 0.11 19.01
C ALA A 55 3.52 1.57 18.50
N PRO A 56 4.51 2.42 18.84
CA PRO A 56 4.49 3.84 18.50
C PRO A 56 4.23 4.17 17.02
N ALA A 57 4.61 3.31 16.07
CA ALA A 57 4.22 3.45 14.66
C ALA A 57 2.70 3.59 14.46
N ALA A 58 1.91 2.72 15.11
CA ALA A 58 0.45 2.73 15.04
C ALA A 58 -0.16 4.04 15.54
N ASP A 59 0.37 4.60 16.64
CA ASP A 59 -0.11 5.88 17.18
C ASP A 59 0.22 7.04 16.24
N LYS A 60 1.38 7.01 15.58
CA LYS A 60 1.83 8.09 14.68
C LYS A 60 1.00 8.15 13.40
N VAL A 61 0.69 7.00 12.78
CA VAL A 61 -0.22 6.98 11.61
C VAL A 61 -1.63 7.40 12.00
N GLU A 62 -2.13 6.97 13.16
CA GLU A 62 -3.46 7.34 13.67
C GLU A 62 -3.59 8.86 13.87
N ILE A 63 -2.59 9.50 14.49
CA ILE A 63 -2.55 10.95 14.66
C ILE A 63 -2.58 11.66 13.29
N THR A 64 -1.92 11.10 12.28
CA THR A 64 -1.93 11.66 10.93
C THR A 64 -3.31 11.58 10.29
N TYR A 65 -3.97 10.41 10.40
CA TYR A 65 -5.34 10.23 9.90
C TYR A 65 -6.34 11.18 10.58
N GLN A 66 -6.20 11.39 11.89
CA GLN A 66 -7.07 12.32 12.64
C GLN A 66 -6.89 13.77 12.17
N LYS A 67 -5.66 14.19 11.87
CA LYS A 67 -5.38 15.55 11.37
C LYS A 67 -5.92 15.80 9.97
N SER A 68 -5.91 14.78 9.11
CA SER A 68 -6.43 14.85 7.74
C SER A 68 -7.95 14.62 7.64
N GLY A 69 -8.58 14.15 8.72
CA GLY A 69 -9.99 13.75 8.72
C GLY A 69 -10.25 12.42 8.00
N PHE A 70 -9.23 11.57 7.84
CA PHE A 70 -9.35 10.26 7.21
C PHE A 70 -10.03 9.24 8.15
N GLU A 71 -11.18 8.72 7.74
CA GLU A 71 -12.00 7.79 8.53
C GLU A 71 -12.02 6.37 7.95
N TYR A 72 -11.06 5.52 8.34
CA TYR A 72 -11.00 4.15 7.84
C TYR A 72 -11.86 3.15 8.63
N ARG A 73 -12.14 3.42 9.91
CA ARG A 73 -12.83 2.49 10.83
C ARG A 73 -14.27 2.16 10.43
N LYS A 74 -14.92 3.01 9.62
CA LYS A 74 -16.26 2.72 9.07
C LYS A 74 -16.24 1.50 8.15
N SER A 75 -15.18 1.35 7.36
CA SER A 75 -15.00 0.23 6.43
C SER A 75 -14.23 -0.93 7.07
N TYR A 76 -13.31 -0.64 7.99
CA TYR A 76 -12.39 -1.61 8.57
C TYR A 76 -12.31 -1.48 10.10
N PRO A 77 -13.38 -1.83 10.84
CA PRO A 77 -13.46 -1.57 12.29
C PRO A 77 -12.45 -2.37 13.13
N ASN A 78 -11.97 -3.52 12.62
CA ASN A 78 -11.12 -4.45 13.35
C ASN A 78 -9.65 -4.45 12.89
N ILE A 79 -9.25 -3.47 12.07
CA ILE A 79 -7.90 -3.37 11.53
C ILE A 79 -7.16 -2.23 12.24
N PHE A 80 -5.90 -2.46 12.63
CA PHE A 80 -5.06 -1.42 13.23
C PHE A 80 -4.61 -0.39 12.17
N PRO A 81 -4.36 0.87 12.59
CA PRO A 81 -4.19 1.98 11.65
C PRO A 81 -2.91 1.87 10.80
N ASP A 82 -1.92 1.12 11.28
CA ASP A 82 -0.64 0.85 10.63
C ASP A 82 -0.64 -0.42 9.76
N HIS A 83 -1.82 -0.95 9.46
CA HIS A 83 -1.93 -2.00 8.47
C HIS A 83 -1.58 -1.44 7.08
N ALA A 84 -0.78 -2.17 6.28
CA ALA A 84 -0.33 -1.70 4.97
C ALA A 84 -1.47 -1.20 4.07
N GLY A 85 -2.58 -1.93 4.05
CA GLY A 85 -3.78 -1.54 3.28
C GLY A 85 -4.44 -0.24 3.77
N ILE A 86 -4.35 0.09 5.06
CA ILE A 86 -4.89 1.35 5.61
C ILE A 86 -3.97 2.52 5.27
N GLU A 87 -2.64 2.35 5.39
CA GLU A 87 -1.67 3.36 4.97
C GLU A 87 -1.79 3.68 3.46
N LEU A 88 -1.93 2.64 2.62
CA LEU A 88 -2.18 2.81 1.19
C LEU A 88 -3.53 3.49 0.90
N ALA A 89 -4.59 3.14 1.64
CA ALA A 89 -5.88 3.81 1.51
C ALA A 89 -5.81 5.29 1.92
N PHE A 90 -4.97 5.64 2.89
CA PHE A 90 -4.73 7.03 3.24
C PHE A 90 -4.03 7.78 2.09
N ILE A 91 -2.98 7.22 1.48
CA ILE A 91 -2.33 7.80 0.29
C ILE A 91 -3.34 8.00 -0.84
N ALA A 92 -4.20 7.01 -1.10
CA ALA A 92 -5.25 7.12 -2.11
C ALA A 92 -6.22 8.28 -1.78
N SER A 93 -6.59 8.47 -0.51
CA SER A 93 -7.47 9.56 -0.10
C SER A 93 -6.87 10.95 -0.32
N LEU A 94 -5.54 11.09 -0.16
CA LEU A 94 -4.83 12.32 -0.50
C LEU A 94 -4.94 12.58 -2.01
N LEU A 95 -4.65 11.58 -2.84
CA LEU A 95 -4.73 11.68 -4.30
C LEU A 95 -6.15 12.06 -4.77
N ASP A 96 -7.18 11.43 -4.19
CA ASP A 96 -8.57 11.75 -4.50
C ASP A 96 -8.94 13.19 -4.14
N ALA A 97 -8.50 13.67 -2.98
CA ALA A 97 -8.70 15.06 -2.57
C ALA A 97 -8.05 16.04 -3.54
N ARG A 98 -6.83 15.76 -4.00
CA ARG A 98 -6.17 16.57 -5.03
C ARG A 98 -6.94 16.58 -6.34
N ILE A 99 -7.35 15.41 -6.84
CA ILE A 99 -8.11 15.30 -8.10
C ILE A 99 -9.40 16.10 -8.00
N LYS A 100 -10.09 16.04 -6.85
CA LYS A 100 -11.31 16.81 -6.62
C LYS A 100 -11.05 18.31 -6.66
N ASN A 101 -10.04 18.80 -5.95
CA ASN A 101 -9.70 20.22 -5.91
C ASN A 101 -9.34 20.77 -7.31
N ILE A 102 -8.57 20.00 -8.09
CA ILE A 102 -8.24 20.33 -9.49
C ILE A 102 -9.53 20.46 -10.32
N LYS A 103 -10.45 19.50 -10.21
CA LYS A 103 -11.72 19.51 -10.96
C LYS A 103 -12.63 20.69 -10.56
N GLU A 104 -12.60 21.08 -9.29
CA GLU A 104 -13.40 22.20 -8.76
C GLU A 104 -12.74 23.57 -9.00
N GLY A 105 -11.55 23.61 -9.62
CA GLY A 105 -10.81 24.84 -9.87
C GLY A 105 -10.32 25.52 -8.58
N VAL A 106 -10.29 24.77 -7.47
CA VAL A 106 -9.71 25.24 -6.21
C VAL A 106 -8.21 25.22 -6.40
N LEU A 107 -7.61 26.41 -6.50
CA LEU A 107 -6.16 26.58 -6.43
C LEU A 107 -5.71 26.10 -5.04
N THR A 108 -5.28 24.84 -4.99
CA THR A 108 -4.56 24.32 -3.85
C THR A 108 -3.10 24.65 -4.02
N ASP A 109 -2.43 24.88 -2.90
CA ASP A 109 -0.97 24.92 -2.89
C ASP A 109 -0.48 23.52 -3.31
N GLU A 110 -0.08 23.37 -4.59
CA GLU A 110 0.46 22.12 -5.11
C GLU A 110 1.63 21.65 -4.23
N ASP A 111 2.41 22.58 -3.69
CA ASP A 111 3.53 22.30 -2.81
C ASP A 111 3.07 21.73 -1.46
N GLY A 112 1.94 22.22 -0.92
CA GLY A 112 1.37 21.76 0.34
C GLY A 112 0.84 20.32 0.29
N TYR A 113 0.14 19.98 -0.80
CA TYR A 113 -0.34 18.62 -1.04
C TYR A 113 0.82 17.62 -1.17
N GLU A 114 1.79 17.95 -2.04
CA GLU A 114 2.92 17.05 -2.30
C GLU A 114 3.77 16.87 -1.04
N MET A 115 3.94 17.93 -0.26
CA MET A 115 4.65 17.86 1.02
C MET A 115 3.94 16.94 2.02
N GLU A 116 2.61 16.99 2.13
CA GLU A 116 1.87 16.10 3.02
C GLU A 116 2.00 14.63 2.58
N ARG A 117 1.80 14.33 1.29
CA ARG A 117 1.95 12.98 0.74
C ARG A 117 3.37 12.45 0.96
N MET A 118 4.38 13.21 0.55
CA MET A 118 5.78 12.80 0.67
C MET A 118 6.21 12.63 2.13
N SER A 119 5.76 13.52 3.02
CA SER A 119 6.03 13.45 4.45
C SER A 119 5.46 12.17 5.05
N PHE A 120 4.20 11.83 4.73
CA PHE A 120 3.59 10.59 5.20
C PHE A 120 4.34 9.36 4.67
N ILE A 121 4.58 9.28 3.36
CA ILE A 121 5.27 8.14 2.74
C ILE A 121 6.67 7.94 3.35
N SER A 122 7.45 9.01 3.47
CA SER A 122 8.81 8.97 4.03
C SER A 122 8.81 8.60 5.52
N ALA A 123 7.81 9.05 6.27
CA ALA A 123 7.71 8.78 7.70
C ALA A 123 7.20 7.36 8.00
N HIS A 124 6.44 6.75 7.09
CA HIS A 124 5.73 5.49 7.31
C HIS A 124 6.05 4.45 6.21
N PRO A 125 5.28 4.29 5.10
CA PRO A 125 5.48 3.22 4.13
C PRO A 125 6.93 2.99 3.67
N ALA A 126 7.69 4.06 3.42
CA ALA A 126 9.06 3.98 2.92
C ALA A 126 10.01 3.21 3.86
N LYS A 127 9.71 3.14 5.16
CA LYS A 127 10.57 2.50 6.16
C LYS A 127 10.47 0.98 6.19
N TRP A 128 9.38 0.42 5.66
CA TRP A 128 9.04 -0.98 5.92
C TRP A 128 8.32 -1.67 4.76
N MET A 129 7.47 -0.95 4.04
CA MET A 129 6.46 -1.54 3.18
C MET A 129 7.06 -2.17 1.93
N ARG A 130 8.08 -1.55 1.32
CA ARG A 130 8.82 -2.12 0.19
C ARG A 130 9.43 -3.48 0.53
N ASP A 131 10.21 -3.54 1.61
CA ASP A 131 10.90 -4.75 2.03
C ASP A 131 9.92 -5.81 2.54
N TYR A 132 8.82 -5.38 3.17
CA TYR A 132 7.70 -6.25 3.49
C TYR A 132 7.12 -6.91 2.23
N PHE A 133 6.77 -6.13 1.20
CA PHE A 133 6.19 -6.67 -0.03
C PHE A 133 7.14 -7.62 -0.76
N LEU A 134 8.43 -7.27 -0.88
CA LEU A 134 9.42 -8.18 -1.49
C LEU A 134 9.56 -9.49 -0.70
N LYS A 135 9.54 -9.42 0.64
CA LYS A 135 9.59 -10.59 1.50
C LYS A 135 8.36 -11.50 1.33
N VAL A 136 7.17 -10.92 1.20
CA VAL A 136 5.93 -11.69 0.97
C VAL A 136 5.89 -12.23 -0.45
N SER A 137 6.34 -11.45 -1.44
CA SER A 137 6.41 -11.84 -2.85
C SER A 137 7.27 -13.09 -3.04
N ALA A 138 8.43 -13.14 -2.36
CA ALA A 138 9.31 -14.30 -2.37
C ALA A 138 8.68 -15.59 -1.78
N GLN A 139 7.58 -15.48 -1.02
CA GLN A 139 6.84 -16.61 -0.46
C GLN A 139 5.61 -16.99 -1.30
N ALA A 140 5.20 -16.14 -2.25
CA ALA A 140 4.06 -16.40 -3.11
C ALA A 140 4.38 -17.52 -4.12
N LYS A 141 3.43 -18.43 -4.29
CA LYS A 141 3.47 -19.53 -5.26
C LYS A 141 2.67 -19.19 -6.50
N LEU A 142 1.56 -18.45 -6.38
CA LEU A 142 0.83 -17.94 -7.53
C LEU A 142 1.47 -16.64 -8.02
N LYS A 143 1.68 -16.58 -9.34
CA LYS A 143 2.20 -15.37 -10.01
C LYS A 143 1.34 -14.13 -9.76
N PHE A 144 0.06 -14.30 -9.45
CA PHE A 144 -0.84 -13.19 -9.13
C PHE A 144 -0.38 -12.42 -7.89
N TYR A 145 -0.12 -13.11 -6.78
CA TYR A 145 0.31 -12.44 -5.55
C TYR A 145 1.73 -11.90 -5.67
N SER A 146 2.65 -12.65 -6.28
CA SER A 146 4.01 -12.12 -6.51
C SER A 146 3.98 -10.86 -7.38
N ALA A 147 3.22 -10.85 -8.49
CA ALA A 147 3.14 -9.70 -9.38
C ALA A 147 2.52 -8.46 -8.70
N ILE A 148 1.46 -8.64 -7.90
CA ILE A 148 0.84 -7.53 -7.15
C ILE A 148 1.80 -6.98 -6.10
N LEU A 149 2.51 -7.85 -5.38
CA LEU A 149 3.46 -7.46 -4.34
C LEU A 149 4.70 -6.78 -4.93
N ASP A 150 5.23 -7.29 -6.04
CA ASP A 150 6.34 -6.67 -6.76
C ASP A 150 5.93 -5.29 -7.32
N PHE A 151 4.72 -5.17 -7.86
CA PHE A 151 4.18 -3.88 -8.29
C PHE A 151 4.05 -2.91 -7.12
N ALA A 152 3.50 -3.35 -5.99
CA ALA A 152 3.36 -2.52 -4.81
C ALA A 152 4.72 -2.10 -4.23
N ALA A 153 5.73 -2.97 -4.25
CA ALA A 153 7.09 -2.63 -3.86
C ALA A 153 7.70 -1.57 -4.79
N GLY A 154 7.55 -1.74 -6.10
CA GLY A 154 8.01 -0.78 -7.10
C GLY A 154 7.29 0.57 -6.99
N PHE A 155 6.00 0.57 -6.65
CA PHE A 155 5.26 1.79 -6.34
C PHE A 155 5.90 2.54 -5.16
N ILE A 156 6.09 1.87 -4.01
CA ILE A 156 6.73 2.51 -2.84
C ILE A 156 8.12 3.04 -3.17
N GLU A 157 8.92 2.29 -3.94
CA GLU A 157 10.24 2.73 -4.39
C GLU A 157 10.16 4.00 -5.25
N SER A 158 9.22 4.06 -6.21
CA SER A 158 9.02 5.24 -7.04
C SER A 158 8.60 6.49 -6.25
N GLU A 159 7.77 6.33 -5.22
CA GLU A 159 7.34 7.43 -4.36
C GLU A 159 8.50 7.98 -3.52
N VAL A 160 9.42 7.09 -3.08
CA VAL A 160 10.64 7.47 -2.35
C VAL A 160 11.61 8.23 -3.26
N GLU A 161 11.80 7.76 -4.50
CA GLU A 161 12.64 8.45 -5.48
C GLU A 161 12.10 9.85 -5.80
N GLU A 162 10.79 9.98 -6.00
CA GLU A 162 10.14 11.26 -6.23
C GLU A 162 10.33 12.22 -5.03
N ALA A 163 10.19 11.70 -3.81
CA ALA A 163 10.37 12.48 -2.61
C ALA A 163 11.80 13.04 -2.48
N ALA A 164 12.81 12.23 -2.79
CA ALA A 164 14.21 12.65 -2.77
C ALA A 164 14.53 13.69 -3.86
N ALA A 165 13.97 13.53 -5.07
CA ALA A 165 14.15 14.47 -6.17
C ALA A 165 13.55 15.85 -5.86
N ASN A 166 12.38 15.90 -5.21
CA ASN A 166 11.73 17.14 -4.81
C ASN A 166 12.48 17.87 -3.70
N ALA A 167 13.05 17.15 -2.72
CA ALA A 167 13.91 17.76 -1.69
C ALA A 167 15.11 18.49 -2.32
N THR A 168 15.77 17.86 -3.29
CA THR A 168 16.91 18.45 -4.03
C THR A 168 16.50 19.72 -4.79
N ARG A 169 15.30 19.74 -5.41
CA ARG A 169 14.79 20.91 -6.13
C ARG A 169 14.50 22.09 -5.22
N CYS A 170 14.04 21.87 -3.99
CA CYS A 170 13.81 22.93 -3.02
C CYS A 170 15.13 23.58 -2.56
N GLU A 171 16.18 22.79 -2.36
CA GLU A 171 17.52 23.29 -1.98
C GLU A 171 18.18 24.13 -3.08
N THR A 172 17.84 23.90 -4.35
CA THR A 172 18.43 24.65 -5.48
C THR A 172 17.69 25.96 -5.80
N LYS A 173 16.53 26.19 -5.17
CA LYS A 173 15.69 27.39 -5.37
C LYS A 173 15.84 28.45 -4.27
N GLN A 174 16.70 28.20 -3.26
CA GLN A 174 17.08 29.17 -2.21
C GLN A 174 18.41 29.85 -2.54
#